data_AF-A0A7Y4R7Y4-F1
#
_entry.id   AF-A0A7Y4R7Y4-F1
#
_cell.length_a   1.000
_cell.length_b   1.000
_cell.length_c   1.000
_cell.angle_alpha   90.00
_cell.angle_beta   90.00
_cell.angle_gamma   90.00
#
_symmetry.space_group_name_H-M   'P 1'
#
loop_
_entity.id
_entity.type
_entity.pdbx_description
1 polymer ?
#
loop_
_entity_poly.entity_id
_entity_poly.type
_entity_poly.pdbx_seq_one_letter_code
_entity_poly.pdbx_strand_id
1 'polypeptide(L)'
;MADVTALIVRRRIEYHGLSALVAGLARIVYGAAAPVLRRFPGAIFLSAVVAVVVGVWAHYLLFEFVDVGLIGNVETNATEAMGWFGGPLTLDEIRAGLAFQSVPLAGVLCYAAYPLQYAIVRDVVGMGGILGFISVIPLYSIWWERKVAGRIQSRSGPMRVGGWHGWAQTIADGMKLITKEDLCPDSADRPLFKLAPYLAFVPAILAFFALPFGTYWVFRQLDVALVFILAMLGVEVLGVIIAGWASNNKWSVYGAMREACQMVSYEIPMGMALLVPIMAAGTLSLTAVGDMQSGGWTTWLVFRNPFTFAAALMYYVASLASCKRAPFDLPESESELVAGFHTEYSGFRWSLFFFAEYAAMFVVSGLCVILFLGAWYSPLPMSWAEGLGDSLPARAVKGVLFAGPLWFVTKCVFLIYVQIWLRWTLPRIRIDQVLYACVQVMLPMMMVILLGHTLYELFVPTGGIVWRVFNVLLSLIGGVAAVAMVVVAVYGYANRRRLVGSLGLELLPGS
;
A
#
# COMPACT_ATOMS: atom_id res chain seq x y z
N MET A 1 -34.18 -43.37 9.51
CA MET A 1 -34.58 -42.14 8.78
C MET A 1 -35.01 -41.01 9.71
N ALA A 2 -35.74 -41.26 10.81
CA ALA A 2 -36.18 -40.23 11.75
C ALA A 2 -35.03 -39.44 12.45
N ASP A 3 -33.90 -40.08 12.78
CA ASP A 3 -32.76 -39.42 13.44
C ASP A 3 -31.98 -38.45 12.55
N VAL A 4 -31.93 -38.71 11.24
CA VAL A 4 -31.24 -37.84 10.28
C VAL A 4 -32.04 -36.55 10.06
N THR A 5 -33.37 -36.66 10.03
CA THR A 5 -34.27 -35.50 9.93
C THR A 5 -34.20 -34.62 11.18
N ALA A 6 -34.09 -35.22 12.37
CA ALA A 6 -33.91 -34.48 13.62
C ALA A 6 -32.54 -33.77 13.69
N LEU A 7 -31.47 -34.41 13.19
CA LEU A 7 -30.14 -33.80 13.11
C LEU A 7 -30.09 -32.63 12.11
N ILE A 8 -30.77 -32.75 10.97
CA ILE A 8 -30.87 -31.69 9.95
C ILE A 8 -31.69 -30.51 10.48
N VAL A 9 -32.80 -30.76 11.19
CA VAL A 9 -33.61 -29.69 11.82
C VAL A 9 -32.83 -29.00 12.94
N ARG A 10 -32.09 -29.76 13.77
CA ARG A 10 -31.26 -29.19 14.85
C ARG A 10 -30.11 -28.34 14.32
N ARG A 11 -29.41 -28.79 13.26
CA ARG A 11 -28.39 -27.98 12.57
C ARG A 11 -28.98 -26.74 11.91
N ARG A 12 -30.18 -26.84 11.30
CA ARG A 12 -30.86 -25.69 10.65
C ARG A 12 -31.24 -24.60 11.66
N ILE A 13 -31.56 -24.96 12.91
CA ILE A 13 -31.82 -24.03 14.01
C ILE A 13 -30.53 -23.38 14.50
N GLU A 14 -29.41 -24.12 14.60
CA GLU A 14 -28.10 -23.57 14.97
C GLU A 14 -27.56 -22.57 13.93
N TYR A 15 -27.70 -22.84 12.63
CA TYR A 15 -27.32 -21.90 11.56
C TYR A 15 -28.19 -20.62 11.57
N HIS A 16 -29.47 -20.72 11.95
CA HIS A 16 -30.32 -19.54 12.17
C HIS A 16 -29.95 -18.76 13.42
N GLY A 17 -29.56 -19.43 14.50
CA GLY A 17 -29.05 -18.78 15.71
C GLY A 17 -27.76 -18.01 15.43
N LEU A 18 -26.80 -18.62 14.73
CA LEU A 18 -25.51 -18.02 14.41
C LEU A 18 -25.65 -16.85 13.42
N SER A 19 -26.50 -16.98 12.40
CA SER A 19 -26.81 -15.87 11.48
C SER A 19 -27.59 -14.73 12.15
N ALA A 20 -28.49 -15.03 13.09
CA ALA A 20 -29.19 -14.02 13.89
C ALA A 20 -28.26 -13.30 14.87
N LEU A 21 -27.27 -14.00 15.45
CA LEU A 21 -26.28 -13.44 16.36
C LEU A 21 -25.27 -12.57 15.59
N VAL A 22 -24.82 -13.00 14.42
CA VAL A 22 -24.00 -12.19 13.50
C VAL A 22 -24.76 -10.97 12.99
N ALA A 23 -26.04 -11.12 12.63
CA ALA A 23 -26.90 -10.01 12.22
C ALA A 23 -27.17 -9.03 13.38
N GLY A 24 -27.35 -9.56 14.61
CA GLY A 24 -27.52 -8.76 15.82
C GLY A 24 -26.28 -7.96 16.18
N LEU A 25 -25.10 -8.60 16.17
CA LEU A 25 -23.80 -7.93 16.35
C LEU A 25 -23.56 -6.89 15.26
N ALA A 26 -23.81 -7.22 13.99
CA ALA A 26 -23.70 -6.27 12.89
C ALA A 26 -24.63 -5.07 13.05
N ARG A 27 -25.85 -5.28 13.57
CA ARG A 27 -26.84 -4.21 13.80
C ARG A 27 -26.46 -3.32 14.99
N ILE A 28 -25.86 -3.88 16.04
CA ILE A 28 -25.36 -3.12 17.21
C ILE A 28 -24.12 -2.31 16.82
N VAL A 29 -23.15 -2.92 16.13
CA VAL A 29 -21.95 -2.25 15.63
C VAL A 29 -22.32 -1.16 14.62
N TYR A 30 -23.23 -1.46 13.69
CA TYR A 30 -23.73 -0.46 12.74
C TYR A 30 -24.55 0.63 13.43
N GLY A 31 -25.35 0.31 14.46
CA GLY A 31 -26.11 1.29 15.23
C GLY A 31 -25.22 2.28 16.00
N ALA A 32 -24.14 1.77 16.60
CA ALA A 32 -23.16 2.59 17.33
C ALA A 32 -22.31 3.44 16.37
N ALA A 33 -21.94 2.89 15.22
CA ALA A 33 -21.11 3.59 14.23
C ALA A 33 -21.92 4.53 13.33
N ALA A 34 -23.18 4.23 13.00
CA ALA A 34 -24.02 4.96 12.04
C ALA A 34 -24.07 6.49 12.23
N PRO A 35 -24.23 7.06 13.44
CA PRO A 35 -24.25 8.51 13.59
C PRO A 35 -22.90 9.19 13.29
N VAL A 36 -21.78 8.48 13.48
CA VAL A 36 -20.42 8.96 13.15
C VAL A 36 -20.11 8.73 11.67
N LEU A 37 -20.42 7.53 11.15
CA LEU A 37 -20.23 7.13 9.74
C LEU A 37 -21.02 8.04 8.77
N ARG A 38 -22.19 8.55 9.19
CA ARG A 38 -23.07 9.41 8.37
C ARG A 38 -22.58 10.85 8.20
N ARG A 39 -21.72 11.36 9.10
CA ARG A 39 -21.25 12.77 9.07
C ARG A 39 -19.87 12.96 8.46
N PHE A 40 -19.00 11.96 8.53
CA PHE A 40 -17.64 12.04 7.98
C PHE A 40 -17.19 10.67 7.42
N PRO A 41 -17.41 10.38 6.13
CA PRO A 41 -16.86 9.17 5.51
C PRO A 41 -15.33 9.19 5.52
N GLY A 42 -14.74 10.39 5.41
CA GLY A 42 -13.30 10.60 5.60
C GLY A 42 -12.79 10.23 6.99
N ALA A 43 -13.62 10.28 8.04
CA ALA A 43 -13.23 9.88 9.38
C ALA A 43 -13.21 8.36 9.56
N ILE A 44 -13.92 7.58 8.73
CA ILE A 44 -13.85 6.10 8.69
C ILE A 44 -12.54 5.68 8.06
N PHE A 45 -12.18 6.35 6.97
CA PHE A 45 -10.92 6.11 6.27
C PHE A 45 -9.75 6.62 7.09
N LEU A 46 -9.86 7.80 7.70
CA LEU A 46 -8.88 8.30 8.65
C LEU A 46 -8.85 7.44 9.92
N SER A 47 -9.98 6.91 10.41
CA SER A 47 -10.00 5.99 11.55
C SER A 47 -9.50 4.60 11.18
N ALA A 48 -9.63 4.17 9.93
CA ALA A 48 -9.05 2.92 9.44
C ALA A 48 -7.54 3.10 9.27
N VAL A 49 -7.08 4.23 8.71
CA VAL A 49 -5.65 4.62 8.67
C VAL A 49 -5.09 4.81 10.07
N VAL A 50 -5.84 5.39 11.00
CA VAL A 50 -5.44 5.55 12.42
C VAL A 50 -5.51 4.20 13.13
N ALA A 51 -6.49 3.35 12.90
CA ALA A 51 -6.56 1.99 13.46
C ALA A 51 -5.46 1.09 12.90
N VAL A 52 -5.06 1.33 11.67
CA VAL A 52 -3.87 0.76 11.03
C VAL A 52 -2.61 1.23 11.74
N VAL A 53 -2.47 2.54 11.96
CA VAL A 53 -1.30 3.12 12.63
C VAL A 53 -1.25 2.64 14.07
N VAL A 54 -2.37 2.64 14.79
CA VAL A 54 -2.53 2.17 16.17
C VAL A 54 -2.40 0.64 16.26
N GLY A 55 -2.81 -0.12 15.25
CA GLY A 55 -2.66 -1.57 15.19
C GLY A 55 -1.21 -1.99 15.01
N VAL A 56 -0.49 -1.32 14.10
CA VAL A 56 0.97 -1.44 13.97
C VAL A 56 1.67 -0.98 15.26
N TRP A 57 1.17 0.10 15.89
CA TRP A 57 1.69 0.61 17.15
C TRP A 57 1.53 -0.38 18.31
N ALA A 58 0.32 -0.94 18.47
CA ALA A 58 0.02 -1.93 19.49
C ALA A 58 0.80 -3.23 19.24
N HIS A 59 0.99 -3.61 17.98
CA HIS A 59 1.83 -4.73 17.59
C HIS A 59 3.28 -4.48 18.00
N TYR A 60 3.91 -3.41 17.47
CA TYR A 60 5.30 -3.05 17.79
C TYR A 60 5.55 -2.90 19.30
N LEU A 61 4.71 -2.14 20.01
CA LEU A 61 4.85 -1.93 21.46
C LEU A 61 4.72 -3.22 22.25
N LEU A 62 3.86 -4.14 21.81
CA LEU A 62 3.70 -5.44 22.46
C LEU A 62 4.94 -6.32 22.25
N PHE A 63 5.63 -6.24 21.10
CA PHE A 63 6.89 -6.96 20.88
C PHE A 63 8.10 -6.28 21.49
N GLU A 64 8.16 -4.95 21.52
CA GLU A 64 9.20 -4.21 22.25
C GLU A 64 9.10 -4.49 23.75
N PHE A 65 7.88 -4.55 24.30
CA PHE A 65 7.66 -4.98 25.68
C PHE A 65 8.16 -6.40 25.94
N VAL A 66 8.02 -7.32 24.98
CA VAL A 66 8.54 -8.69 25.09
C VAL A 66 10.07 -8.73 24.93
N ASP A 67 10.61 -8.13 23.88
CA ASP A 67 12.04 -8.22 23.56
C ASP A 67 12.92 -7.39 24.52
N VAL A 68 12.52 -6.17 24.88
CA VAL A 68 13.31 -5.27 25.76
C VAL A 68 12.86 -5.40 27.22
N GLY A 69 11.57 -5.57 27.47
CA GLY A 69 11.03 -5.66 28.82
C GLY A 69 11.19 -7.04 29.47
N LEU A 70 10.96 -8.12 28.70
CA LEU A 70 10.93 -9.49 29.21
C LEU A 70 12.21 -10.28 28.89
N ILE A 71 12.76 -10.17 27.68
CA ILE A 71 13.95 -10.94 27.25
C ILE A 71 15.26 -10.19 27.55
N GLY A 72 15.31 -8.87 27.37
CA GLY A 72 16.53 -8.06 27.50
C GLY A 72 17.10 -7.92 28.93
N ASN A 73 16.35 -8.31 29.96
CA ASN A 73 16.77 -8.20 31.37
C ASN A 73 17.26 -9.53 31.98
N VAL A 74 17.33 -10.62 31.21
CA VAL A 74 17.65 -11.95 31.75
C VAL A 74 19.09 -12.31 31.42
N GLU A 75 19.98 -12.18 32.43
CA GLU A 75 21.24 -12.93 32.44
C GLU A 75 20.90 -14.42 32.42
N THR A 76 21.29 -15.11 31.35
CA THR A 76 21.08 -16.54 31.13
C THR A 76 21.67 -17.37 32.27
N ASN A 77 20.86 -17.76 33.25
CA ASN A 77 21.14 -18.84 34.20
C ASN A 77 19.85 -19.26 34.93
N ALA A 78 19.10 -20.23 34.40
CA ALA A 78 18.63 -21.42 35.14
C ALA A 78 17.50 -22.20 34.42
N THR A 79 17.78 -23.49 34.18
CA THR A 79 16.85 -24.64 34.14
C THR A 79 15.60 -24.56 33.25
N GLU A 80 15.77 -25.03 32.02
CA GLU A 80 14.75 -25.18 30.98
C GLU A 80 13.76 -26.33 31.27
N ALA A 81 12.46 -26.02 31.35
CA ALA A 81 11.42 -26.99 31.03
C ALA A 81 10.99 -26.75 29.57
N MET A 82 11.16 -27.76 28.71
CA MET A 82 10.91 -27.66 27.27
C MET A 82 9.40 -27.76 26.97
N GLY A 83 8.84 -26.75 26.29
CA GLY A 83 7.50 -26.83 25.72
C GLY A 83 7.43 -27.72 24.47
N TRP A 84 6.22 -28.05 24.01
CA TRP A 84 5.96 -28.94 22.84
C TRP A 84 6.63 -28.43 21.53
N PHE A 85 6.88 -27.12 21.41
CA PHE A 85 7.60 -26.51 20.27
C PHE A 85 9.11 -26.23 20.55
N GLY A 86 9.67 -26.80 21.62
CA GLY A 86 11.12 -26.85 21.83
C GLY A 86 11.80 -25.59 22.38
N GLY A 87 11.14 -24.78 23.22
CA GLY A 87 11.77 -23.66 23.93
C GLY A 87 11.57 -23.72 25.45
N PRO A 88 12.47 -23.11 26.25
CA PRO A 88 12.32 -23.03 27.70
C PRO A 88 11.04 -22.27 28.11
N LEU A 89 10.37 -22.76 29.17
CA LEU A 89 9.24 -22.10 29.82
C LEU A 89 9.73 -20.88 30.64
N THR A 90 9.58 -19.67 30.10
CA THR A 90 10.02 -18.39 30.73
C THR A 90 8.95 -17.75 31.62
N LEU A 91 7.89 -18.49 32.01
CA LEU A 91 6.73 -17.93 32.73
C LEU A 91 7.09 -17.20 34.04
N ASP A 92 8.07 -17.72 34.79
CA ASP A 92 8.54 -17.10 36.03
C ASP A 92 9.40 -15.85 35.76
N GLU A 93 10.13 -15.82 34.64
CA GLU A 93 10.90 -14.65 34.17
C GLU A 93 9.95 -13.55 33.68
N ILE A 94 8.88 -13.92 32.97
CA ILE A 94 7.84 -12.98 32.53
C ILE A 94 7.13 -12.35 33.73
N ARG A 95 6.87 -13.16 34.76
CA ARG A 95 6.29 -12.72 36.03
C ARG A 95 7.25 -11.82 36.83
N ALA A 96 8.56 -12.04 36.73
CA ALA A 96 9.57 -11.21 37.37
C ALA A 96 9.71 -9.82 36.70
N GLY A 97 9.57 -9.74 35.37
CA GLY A 97 9.61 -8.48 34.61
C GLY A 97 8.35 -7.60 34.77
N LEU A 98 7.19 -8.22 35.00
CA LEU A 98 5.96 -7.50 35.34
C LEU A 98 5.98 -7.15 36.84
N ALA A 99 6.29 -5.90 37.20
CA ALA A 99 6.41 -5.38 38.58
C ALA A 99 5.18 -5.59 39.51
N PHE A 100 4.14 -6.30 39.08
CA PHE A 100 2.93 -6.67 39.81
C PHE A 100 3.00 -8.12 40.31
N GLN A 101 3.74 -8.39 41.38
CA GLN A 101 3.93 -9.76 41.90
C GLN A 101 2.70 -10.35 42.63
N SER A 102 1.74 -9.53 43.05
CA SER A 102 0.67 -9.93 43.99
C SER A 102 -0.74 -10.03 43.41
N VAL A 103 -0.95 -9.78 42.12
CA VAL A 103 -2.29 -9.77 41.51
C VAL A 103 -2.52 -11.05 40.70
N PRO A 104 -3.60 -11.81 40.91
CA PRO A 104 -3.90 -13.03 40.11
C PRO A 104 -4.07 -12.74 38.61
N LEU A 105 -4.41 -11.50 38.25
CA LEU A 105 -4.44 -10.99 36.88
C LEU A 105 -3.05 -11.06 36.20
N ALA A 106 -1.96 -10.86 36.94
CA ALA A 106 -0.61 -10.92 36.40
C ALA A 106 -0.27 -12.33 35.88
N GLY A 107 -0.69 -13.38 36.59
CA GLY A 107 -0.53 -14.76 36.13
C GLY A 107 -1.32 -15.05 34.85
N VAL A 108 -2.55 -14.56 34.75
CA VAL A 108 -3.39 -14.70 33.55
C VAL A 108 -2.78 -13.97 32.34
N LEU A 109 -2.22 -12.76 32.56
CA LEU A 109 -1.53 -12.00 31.53
C LEU A 109 -0.22 -12.69 31.08
N CYS A 110 0.53 -13.31 32.00
CA CYS A 110 1.72 -14.10 31.66
C CYS A 110 1.36 -15.32 30.80
N TYR A 111 0.31 -16.06 31.16
CA TYR A 111 -0.17 -17.19 30.35
C TYR A 111 -0.74 -16.74 28.99
N ALA A 112 -1.37 -15.57 28.91
CA ALA A 112 -1.84 -15.00 27.64
C ALA A 112 -0.68 -14.49 26.75
N ALA A 113 0.41 -14.00 27.34
CA ALA A 113 1.59 -13.53 26.63
C ALA A 113 2.57 -14.65 26.25
N TYR A 114 2.53 -15.80 26.93
CA TYR A 114 3.43 -16.95 26.68
C TYR A 114 3.53 -17.39 25.20
N PRO A 115 2.43 -17.48 24.42
CA PRO A 115 2.53 -17.86 23.00
C PRO A 115 3.35 -16.87 22.17
N LEU A 116 3.41 -15.60 22.57
CA LEU A 116 4.12 -14.53 21.85
C LEU A 116 5.64 -14.62 22.04
N GLN A 117 6.13 -15.47 22.95
CA GLN A 117 7.57 -15.75 23.10
C GLN A 117 8.14 -16.46 21.86
N TYR A 118 7.32 -17.24 21.16
CA TYR A 118 7.77 -17.99 20.00
C TYR A 118 7.85 -17.08 18.79
N ALA A 119 9.04 -16.98 18.19
CA ALA A 119 9.27 -16.16 16.99
C ALA A 119 8.25 -16.46 15.87
N ILE A 120 7.88 -17.74 15.67
CA ILE A 120 6.91 -18.15 14.65
C ILE A 120 5.50 -17.62 14.95
N VAL A 121 5.06 -17.65 16.21
CA VAL A 121 3.71 -17.15 16.59
C VAL A 121 3.66 -15.64 16.45
N ARG A 122 4.73 -14.94 16.85
CA ARG A 122 4.92 -13.51 16.60
C ARG A 122 4.85 -13.19 15.11
N ASP A 123 5.59 -13.92 14.28
CA ASP A 123 5.64 -13.69 12.85
C ASP A 123 4.29 -13.94 12.18
N VAL A 124 3.54 -14.96 12.62
CA VAL A 124 2.19 -15.27 12.12
C VAL A 124 1.16 -14.22 12.55
N VAL A 125 1.20 -13.75 13.80
CA VAL A 125 0.31 -12.68 14.29
C VAL A 125 0.65 -11.35 13.60
N GLY A 126 1.93 -11.07 13.38
CA GLY A 126 2.39 -9.91 12.60
C GLY A 126 1.97 -9.98 11.15
N MET A 127 2.10 -11.15 10.53
CA MET A 127 1.60 -11.40 9.20
C MET A 127 0.08 -11.22 9.11
N GLY A 128 -0.69 -11.69 10.10
CA GLY A 128 -2.14 -11.49 10.17
C GLY A 128 -2.53 -10.01 10.32
N GLY A 129 -1.83 -9.27 11.18
CA GLY A 129 -2.01 -7.83 11.34
C GLY A 129 -1.67 -7.05 10.07
N ILE A 130 -0.59 -7.44 9.38
CA ILE A 130 -0.15 -6.84 8.11
C ILE A 130 -1.10 -7.16 6.98
N LEU A 131 -1.54 -8.42 6.84
CA LEU A 131 -2.55 -8.81 5.86
C LEU A 131 -3.84 -8.02 6.08
N GLY A 132 -4.29 -7.89 7.33
CA GLY A 132 -5.44 -7.06 7.70
C GLY A 132 -5.24 -5.59 7.34
N PHE A 133 -4.06 -5.02 7.62
CA PHE A 133 -3.68 -3.65 7.31
C PHE A 133 -3.63 -3.40 5.79
N ILE A 134 -2.81 -4.16 5.06
CA ILE A 134 -2.63 -4.03 3.62
C ILE A 134 -3.98 -4.15 2.93
N SER A 135 -4.86 -5.04 3.40
CA SER A 135 -6.17 -5.22 2.79
C SER A 135 -7.06 -3.98 2.76
N VAL A 136 -6.87 -3.05 3.69
CA VAL A 136 -7.64 -1.79 3.71
C VAL A 136 -7.24 -0.89 2.53
N ILE A 137 -5.98 -0.93 2.09
CA ILE A 137 -5.44 -0.03 1.07
C ILE A 137 -6.09 -0.30 -0.30
N PRO A 138 -6.07 -1.51 -0.88
CA PRO A 138 -6.79 -1.81 -2.12
C PRO A 138 -8.29 -1.52 -2.04
N LEU A 139 -8.93 -1.88 -0.93
CA LEU A 139 -10.37 -1.62 -0.72
C LEU A 139 -10.69 -0.12 -0.76
N TYR A 140 -9.79 0.72 -0.24
CA TYR A 140 -9.91 2.16 -0.34
C TYR A 140 -9.64 2.67 -1.75
N SER A 141 -8.54 2.24 -2.37
CA SER A 141 -8.14 2.66 -3.71
C SER A 141 -9.23 2.38 -4.74
N ILE A 142 -9.88 1.22 -4.70
CA ILE A 142 -11.00 0.87 -5.60
C ILE A 142 -12.19 1.83 -5.40
N TRP A 143 -12.57 2.11 -4.14
CA TRP A 143 -13.68 3.03 -3.86
C TRP A 143 -13.34 4.43 -4.34
N TRP A 144 -12.11 4.87 -4.07
CA TRP A 144 -11.66 6.20 -4.41
C TRP A 144 -11.53 6.40 -5.92
N GLU A 145 -11.01 5.41 -6.64
CA GLU A 145 -10.93 5.46 -8.09
C GLU A 145 -12.31 5.67 -8.73
N ARG A 146 -13.34 4.93 -8.29
CA ARG A 146 -14.72 5.10 -8.80
C ARG A 146 -15.29 6.49 -8.48
N LYS A 147 -14.88 7.10 -7.37
CA LYS A 147 -15.28 8.47 -6.99
C LYS A 147 -14.59 9.53 -7.85
N VAL A 148 -13.28 9.39 -8.07
CA VAL A 148 -12.50 10.33 -8.88
C VAL A 148 -12.93 10.25 -10.34
N ALA A 149 -13.04 9.04 -10.87
CA ALA A 149 -13.54 8.78 -12.23
C ALA A 149 -14.92 9.42 -12.45
N GLY A 150 -15.84 9.24 -11.51
CA GLY A 150 -17.17 9.86 -11.57
C GLY A 150 -17.07 11.39 -11.68
N ARG A 151 -16.28 12.03 -10.82
CA ARG A 151 -16.12 13.49 -10.85
C ARG A 151 -15.52 14.01 -12.15
N ILE A 152 -14.52 13.33 -12.71
CA ILE A 152 -13.90 13.70 -14.00
C ILE A 152 -14.94 13.60 -15.13
N GLN A 153 -15.79 12.57 -15.09
CA GLN A 153 -16.85 12.32 -16.06
C GLN A 153 -18.14 13.11 -15.79
N SER A 154 -18.15 14.05 -14.82
CA SER A 154 -19.34 14.79 -14.41
C SER A 154 -20.53 13.90 -14.01
N ARG A 155 -20.26 12.76 -13.38
CA ARG A 155 -21.26 11.85 -12.79
C ARG A 155 -20.96 11.51 -11.33
N SER A 156 -21.97 11.09 -10.60
CA SER A 156 -21.77 10.60 -9.23
C SER A 156 -21.13 9.20 -9.23
N GLY A 157 -20.04 9.03 -8.47
CA GLY A 157 -19.55 7.70 -8.09
C GLY A 157 -20.50 6.99 -7.10
N PRO A 158 -20.13 5.86 -6.49
CA PRO A 158 -21.03 5.08 -5.62
C PRO A 158 -21.61 5.91 -4.46
N MET A 159 -22.93 6.08 -4.36
CA MET A 159 -23.57 6.93 -3.32
C MET A 159 -24.48 6.19 -2.33
N ARG A 160 -24.88 4.94 -2.60
CA ARG A 160 -25.96 4.26 -1.87
C ARG A 160 -25.48 3.23 -0.83
N VAL A 161 -24.55 2.35 -1.20
CA VAL A 161 -24.15 1.21 -0.36
C VAL A 161 -23.33 1.67 0.85
N GLY A 162 -23.82 1.41 2.06
CA GLY A 162 -23.24 1.94 3.31
C GLY A 162 -23.73 3.34 3.68
N GLY A 163 -24.70 3.90 2.95
CA GLY A 163 -25.20 5.25 3.19
C GLY A 163 -24.30 6.32 2.56
N TRP A 164 -24.06 7.41 3.28
CA TRP A 164 -23.40 8.62 2.75
C TRP A 164 -22.11 8.32 1.98
N HIS A 165 -22.06 8.71 0.71
CA HIS A 165 -20.93 8.53 -0.21
C HIS A 165 -20.48 7.08 -0.49
N GLY A 166 -21.30 6.07 -0.20
CA GLY A 166 -21.09 4.72 -0.71
C GLY A 166 -19.85 4.00 -0.15
N TRP A 167 -19.40 4.30 1.06
CA TRP A 167 -18.13 3.79 1.62
C TRP A 167 -18.09 2.26 1.75
N ALA A 168 -19.24 1.61 1.92
CA ALA A 168 -19.31 0.14 2.05
C ALA A 168 -19.38 -0.58 0.69
N GLN A 169 -19.30 0.15 -0.44
CA GLN A 169 -19.42 -0.43 -1.78
C GLN A 169 -18.35 -1.49 -2.05
N THR A 170 -17.09 -1.21 -1.72
CA THR A 170 -15.98 -2.14 -1.98
C THR A 170 -16.03 -3.37 -1.09
N ILE A 171 -16.54 -3.23 0.14
CA ILE A 171 -16.82 -4.37 1.03
C ILE A 171 -17.92 -5.24 0.42
N ALA A 172 -19.01 -4.65 -0.07
CA ALA A 172 -20.09 -5.39 -0.71
C ALA A 172 -19.62 -6.08 -2.00
N ASP A 173 -18.76 -5.43 -2.80
CA ASP A 173 -18.16 -6.03 -4.00
C ASP A 173 -17.24 -7.22 -3.62
N GLY A 174 -16.44 -7.10 -2.56
CA GLY A 174 -15.63 -8.20 -2.03
C GLY A 174 -16.47 -9.37 -1.53
N MET A 175 -17.49 -9.12 -0.72
CA MET A 175 -18.43 -10.14 -0.25
C MET A 175 -19.12 -10.85 -1.42
N LYS A 176 -19.58 -10.09 -2.42
CA LYS A 176 -20.17 -10.64 -3.64
C LYS A 176 -19.19 -11.60 -4.32
N LEU A 177 -17.94 -11.20 -4.52
CA LEU A 177 -16.93 -12.03 -5.22
C LEU A 177 -16.60 -13.30 -4.44
N ILE A 178 -16.56 -13.25 -3.11
CA ILE A 178 -16.36 -14.44 -2.24
C ILE A 178 -17.56 -15.40 -2.32
N THR A 179 -18.78 -14.87 -2.35
CA THR A 179 -20.00 -15.70 -2.44
C THR A 179 -20.28 -16.25 -3.84
N LYS A 180 -19.62 -15.68 -4.85
CA LYS A 180 -19.85 -16.07 -6.24
C LYS A 180 -19.16 -17.41 -6.50
N GLU A 181 -19.85 -18.24 -7.28
CA GLU A 181 -19.28 -19.51 -7.74
C GLU A 181 -17.98 -19.27 -8.51
N ASP A 182 -16.96 -20.06 -8.17
CA ASP A 182 -15.63 -20.02 -8.76
C ASP A 182 -15.53 -21.13 -9.81
N LEU A 183 -15.79 -20.72 -11.06
CA LEU A 183 -15.75 -21.57 -12.24
C LEU A 183 -14.31 -21.72 -12.75
N CYS A 184 -13.98 -22.94 -13.18
CA CYS A 184 -12.75 -23.28 -13.87
C CYS A 184 -13.14 -23.94 -15.20
N PRO A 185 -12.68 -23.46 -16.36
CA PRO A 185 -12.95 -24.10 -17.64
C PRO A 185 -12.45 -25.56 -17.65
N ASP A 186 -13.17 -26.46 -18.34
CA ASP A 186 -12.78 -27.88 -18.42
C ASP A 186 -11.52 -28.12 -19.25
N SER A 187 -11.25 -27.22 -20.18
CA SER A 187 -10.07 -27.22 -21.04
C SER A 187 -8.85 -26.57 -20.38
N ALA A 188 -9.01 -25.92 -19.22
CA ALA A 188 -7.94 -25.26 -18.50
C ALA A 188 -7.08 -26.25 -17.69
N ASP A 189 -5.80 -25.92 -17.52
CA ASP A 189 -4.92 -26.67 -16.63
C ASP A 189 -5.27 -26.33 -15.16
N ARG A 190 -6.04 -27.21 -14.52
CA ARG A 190 -6.63 -26.97 -13.18
C ARG A 190 -5.60 -26.57 -12.11
N PRO A 191 -4.48 -27.28 -11.87
CA PRO A 191 -3.52 -26.87 -10.84
C PRO A 191 -2.92 -25.48 -11.13
N LEU A 192 -2.49 -25.22 -12.37
CA LEU A 192 -1.90 -23.93 -12.74
C LEU A 192 -2.93 -22.79 -12.67
N PHE A 193 -4.14 -23.05 -13.16
CA PHE A 193 -5.24 -22.07 -13.15
C PHE A 193 -5.57 -21.64 -11.72
N LYS A 194 -5.62 -22.60 -10.78
CA LYS A 194 -5.87 -22.31 -9.37
C LYS A 194 -4.71 -21.60 -8.69
N LEU A 195 -3.47 -21.91 -9.05
CA LEU A 195 -2.26 -21.39 -8.42
C LEU A 195 -1.92 -19.96 -8.88
N ALA A 196 -2.16 -19.63 -10.15
CA ALA A 196 -1.73 -18.37 -10.76
C ALA A 196 -2.15 -17.09 -10.01
N PRO A 197 -3.42 -16.94 -9.54
CA PRO A 197 -3.81 -15.75 -8.77
C PRO A 197 -3.02 -15.59 -7.47
N TYR A 198 -2.65 -16.69 -6.82
CA TYR A 198 -1.86 -16.66 -5.59
C TYR A 198 -0.40 -16.28 -5.88
N LEU A 199 0.14 -16.67 -7.04
CA LEU A 199 1.48 -16.27 -7.48
C LEU A 199 1.56 -14.77 -7.83
N ALA A 200 0.46 -14.14 -8.21
CA ALA A 200 0.39 -12.67 -8.34
C ALA A 200 0.18 -11.99 -6.98
N PHE A 201 -0.75 -12.52 -6.16
CA PHE A 201 -1.15 -11.91 -4.90
C PHE A 201 -0.06 -11.98 -3.81
N VAL A 202 0.53 -13.15 -3.57
CA VAL A 202 1.46 -13.35 -2.45
C VAL A 202 2.69 -12.44 -2.54
N PRO A 203 3.39 -12.32 -3.68
CA PRO A 203 4.52 -11.40 -3.81
C PRO A 203 4.13 -9.93 -3.61
N ALA A 204 2.98 -9.50 -4.14
CA ALA A 204 2.47 -8.14 -3.96
C ALA A 204 2.27 -7.80 -2.47
N ILE A 205 1.82 -8.76 -1.65
CA ILE A 205 1.73 -8.60 -0.19
C ILE A 205 3.10 -8.63 0.47
N LEU A 206 3.96 -9.58 0.09
CA LEU A 206 5.30 -9.73 0.68
C LEU A 206 6.14 -8.47 0.48
N ALA A 207 5.97 -7.75 -0.62
CA ALA A 207 6.63 -6.47 -0.86
C ALA A 207 6.41 -5.44 0.26
N PHE A 208 5.27 -5.49 0.98
CA PHE A 208 5.02 -4.59 2.11
C PHE A 208 5.84 -4.90 3.36
N PHE A 209 6.38 -6.12 3.51
CA PHE A 209 7.20 -6.47 4.68
C PHE A 209 8.46 -5.62 4.79
N ALA A 210 9.01 -5.21 3.64
CA ALA A 210 10.21 -4.39 3.56
C ALA A 210 9.91 -2.88 3.44
N LEU A 211 8.64 -2.49 3.35
CA LEU A 211 8.25 -1.10 3.14
C LEU A 211 8.16 -0.34 4.48
N PRO A 212 9.00 0.67 4.73
CA PRO A 212 8.95 1.44 5.97
C PRO A 212 7.82 2.50 5.95
N PHE A 213 7.07 2.58 7.05
CA PHE A 213 6.05 3.61 7.27
C PHE A 213 6.56 4.77 8.15
N GLY A 214 7.75 4.62 8.72
CA GLY A 214 8.35 5.53 9.70
C GLY A 214 9.72 5.02 10.13
N THR A 215 10.54 5.87 10.78
CA THR A 215 11.90 5.51 11.24
C THR A 215 11.93 4.23 12.07
N TYR A 216 10.98 4.07 13.00
CA TYR A 216 10.83 2.87 13.82
C TYR A 216 9.70 1.95 13.34
N TRP A 217 9.02 2.31 12.25
CA TRP A 217 7.75 1.71 11.83
C TRP A 217 7.96 0.87 10.58
N VAL A 218 8.74 -0.19 10.75
CA VAL A 218 9.04 -1.17 9.70
C VAL A 218 8.80 -2.54 10.29
N PHE A 219 8.14 -3.42 9.54
CA PHE A 219 7.92 -4.78 10.02
C PHE A 219 9.24 -5.52 10.17
N ARG A 220 10.06 -5.51 9.10
CA ARG A 220 11.40 -6.08 9.09
C ARG A 220 12.33 -5.09 8.44
N GLN A 221 13.28 -4.58 9.22
CA GLN A 221 14.38 -3.81 8.66
C GLN A 221 15.28 -4.79 7.89
N LEU A 222 15.33 -4.62 6.58
CA LEU A 222 16.20 -5.37 5.68
C LEU A 222 17.23 -4.42 5.11
N ASP A 223 18.51 -4.78 5.18
CA ASP A 223 19.59 -3.98 4.57
C ASP A 223 19.43 -3.85 3.06
N VAL A 224 18.79 -4.85 2.45
CA VAL A 224 18.54 -4.94 1.00
C VAL A 224 17.05 -4.80 0.67
N ALA A 225 16.32 -3.99 1.45
CA ALA A 225 14.87 -3.81 1.34
C ALA A 225 14.40 -3.47 -0.09
N LEU A 226 15.12 -2.58 -0.79
CA LEU A 226 14.73 -2.19 -2.14
C LEU A 226 14.79 -3.37 -3.13
N VAL A 227 15.90 -4.12 -3.13
CA VAL A 227 16.09 -5.25 -4.04
C VAL A 227 15.04 -6.31 -3.78
N PHE A 228 14.72 -6.55 -2.51
CA PHE A 228 13.63 -7.46 -2.13
C PHE A 228 12.28 -7.02 -2.70
N ILE A 229 11.91 -5.74 -2.57
CA ILE A 229 10.64 -5.21 -3.11
C ILE A 229 10.59 -5.37 -4.64
N LEU A 230 11.66 -5.00 -5.34
CA LEU A 230 11.74 -5.15 -6.80
C LEU A 230 11.64 -6.62 -7.23
N ALA A 231 12.30 -7.52 -6.52
CA ALA A 231 12.21 -8.95 -6.78
C ALA A 231 10.77 -9.47 -6.59
N MET A 232 10.08 -9.04 -5.53
CA MET A 232 8.68 -9.44 -5.29
C MET A 232 7.73 -8.91 -6.37
N LEU A 233 7.88 -7.65 -6.79
CA LEU A 233 7.08 -7.10 -7.89
C LEU A 233 7.34 -7.83 -9.22
N GLY A 234 8.57 -8.25 -9.49
CA GLY A 234 8.90 -9.03 -10.70
C GLY A 234 8.32 -10.45 -10.70
N VAL A 235 8.13 -11.08 -9.53
CA VAL A 235 7.47 -12.40 -9.45
C VAL A 235 5.99 -12.33 -9.85
N GLU A 236 5.33 -11.18 -9.67
CA GLU A 236 3.93 -10.99 -10.11
C GLU A 236 3.75 -11.30 -11.60
N VAL A 237 4.73 -10.95 -12.44
CA VAL A 237 4.73 -11.20 -13.88
C VAL A 237 4.56 -12.70 -14.20
N LEU A 238 5.19 -13.57 -13.41
CA LEU A 238 5.05 -15.02 -13.58
C LEU A 238 3.61 -15.48 -13.30
N GLY A 239 2.96 -14.88 -12.30
CA GLY A 239 1.56 -15.14 -11.99
C GLY A 239 0.64 -14.83 -13.18
N VAL A 240 0.87 -13.70 -13.85
CA VAL A 240 0.12 -13.27 -15.05
C VAL A 240 0.35 -14.22 -16.23
N ILE A 241 1.60 -14.61 -16.50
CA ILE A 241 1.94 -15.53 -17.59
C ILE A 241 1.24 -16.88 -17.39
N ILE A 242 1.33 -17.43 -16.17
CA ILE A 242 0.71 -18.71 -15.83
C ILE A 242 -0.81 -18.58 -15.91
N ALA A 243 -1.40 -17.45 -15.49
CA ALA A 243 -2.84 -17.21 -15.60
C ALA A 243 -3.34 -17.27 -17.04
N GLY A 244 -2.66 -16.58 -17.95
CA GLY A 244 -3.01 -16.60 -19.38
C GLY A 244 -2.82 -17.96 -20.02
N TRP A 245 -1.70 -18.64 -19.72
CA TRP A 245 -1.40 -19.98 -20.24
C TRP A 245 -2.38 -21.04 -19.74
N ALA A 246 -2.64 -21.08 -18.43
CA ALA A 246 -3.50 -22.08 -17.81
C ALA A 246 -4.96 -21.97 -18.24
N SER A 247 -5.40 -20.78 -18.65
CA SER A 247 -6.76 -20.50 -19.11
C SER A 247 -7.13 -21.19 -20.45
N ASN A 248 -6.15 -21.73 -21.19
CA ASN A 248 -6.33 -22.42 -22.47
C ASN A 248 -7.26 -21.68 -23.47
N ASN A 249 -7.14 -20.35 -23.51
CA ASN A 249 -7.84 -19.49 -24.46
C ASN A 249 -6.79 -18.66 -25.22
N LYS A 250 -6.87 -18.69 -26.56
CA LYS A 250 -5.95 -17.97 -27.46
C LYS A 250 -5.83 -16.48 -27.10
N TRP A 251 -6.94 -15.83 -26.73
CA TRP A 251 -6.94 -14.41 -26.39
C TRP A 251 -6.29 -14.13 -25.03
N SER A 252 -6.53 -14.99 -24.03
CA SER A 252 -5.91 -14.87 -22.71
C SER A 252 -4.40 -15.05 -22.76
N VAL A 253 -3.91 -15.98 -23.61
CA VAL A 253 -2.47 -16.17 -23.82
C VAL A 253 -1.85 -14.94 -24.48
N TYR A 254 -2.46 -14.36 -25.51
CA TYR A 254 -1.94 -13.14 -26.12
C TYR A 254 -1.99 -11.94 -25.16
N GLY A 255 -3.03 -11.82 -24.34
CA GLY A 255 -3.11 -10.80 -23.30
C GLY A 255 -1.97 -10.92 -22.29
N ALA A 256 -1.75 -12.12 -21.74
CA ALA A 256 -0.68 -12.37 -20.78
C ALA A 256 0.72 -12.13 -21.37
N MET A 257 0.97 -12.54 -22.63
CA MET A 257 2.27 -12.30 -23.28
C MET A 257 2.53 -10.82 -23.52
N ARG A 258 1.51 -10.06 -23.92
CA ARG A 258 1.62 -8.59 -24.09
C ARG A 258 1.93 -7.91 -22.76
N GLU A 259 1.25 -8.32 -21.70
CA GLU A 259 1.48 -7.80 -20.35
C GLU A 259 2.88 -8.10 -19.84
N ALA A 260 3.30 -9.35 -19.97
CA ALA A 260 4.62 -9.77 -19.53
C ALA A 260 5.72 -9.00 -20.26
N CYS A 261 5.61 -8.84 -21.59
CA CYS A 261 6.56 -8.05 -22.36
C CYS A 261 6.61 -6.60 -21.88
N GLN A 262 5.45 -5.99 -21.61
CA GLN A 262 5.39 -4.63 -21.12
C GLN A 262 5.99 -4.49 -19.71
N MET A 263 5.53 -5.28 -18.73
CA MET A 263 5.99 -5.17 -17.35
C MET A 263 7.51 -5.39 -17.24
N VAL A 264 8.03 -6.46 -17.86
CA VAL A 264 9.48 -6.77 -17.85
C VAL A 264 10.29 -5.67 -18.52
N SER A 265 9.80 -5.09 -19.63
CA SER A 265 10.53 -4.03 -20.32
C SER A 265 10.68 -2.78 -19.44
N TYR A 266 9.62 -2.41 -18.72
CA TYR A 266 9.60 -1.22 -17.88
C TYR A 266 10.29 -1.37 -16.53
N GLU A 267 10.57 -2.60 -16.08
CA GLU A 267 11.38 -2.86 -14.88
C GLU A 267 12.80 -2.34 -15.01
N ILE A 268 13.42 -2.41 -16.19
CA ILE A 268 14.81 -1.96 -16.39
C ILE A 268 14.92 -0.43 -16.21
N PRO A 269 14.17 0.42 -16.95
CA PRO A 269 14.18 1.87 -16.71
C PRO A 269 13.76 2.24 -15.29
N MET A 270 12.78 1.53 -14.71
CA MET A 270 12.34 1.75 -13.33
C MET A 270 13.48 1.48 -12.34
N GLY A 271 14.14 0.33 -12.45
CA GLY A 271 15.28 -0.05 -11.61
C GLY A 271 16.44 0.94 -11.74
N MET A 272 16.78 1.36 -12.96
CA MET A 272 17.79 2.39 -13.19
C MET A 272 17.43 3.74 -12.54
N ALA A 273 16.15 4.13 -12.56
CA ALA A 273 15.70 5.37 -11.94
C ALA A 273 15.77 5.31 -10.41
N LEU A 274 15.56 4.13 -9.83
CA LEU A 274 15.71 3.88 -8.40
C LEU A 274 17.17 3.86 -7.94
N LEU A 275 18.11 3.48 -8.80
CA LEU A 275 19.55 3.52 -8.47
C LEU A 275 20.05 4.96 -8.23
N VAL A 276 19.50 5.95 -8.93
CA VAL A 276 19.91 7.35 -8.82
C VAL A 276 19.84 7.87 -7.35
N PRO A 277 18.69 7.84 -6.65
CA PRO A 277 18.62 8.29 -5.25
C PRO A 277 19.44 7.41 -4.29
N ILE A 278 19.63 6.12 -4.58
CA ILE A 278 20.47 5.23 -3.77
C ILE A 278 21.93 5.64 -3.85
N MET A 279 22.43 5.97 -5.04
CA MET A 279 23.80 6.45 -5.21
C MET A 279 24.03 7.75 -4.43
N ALA A 280 23.04 8.63 -4.40
CA ALA A 280 23.08 9.86 -3.60
C ALA A 280 23.03 9.60 -2.07
N ALA A 281 22.43 8.49 -1.64
CA ALA A 281 22.28 8.12 -0.24
C ALA A 281 23.41 7.22 0.30
N GLY A 282 24.04 6.41 -0.57
CA GLY A 282 25.11 5.48 -0.21
C GLY A 282 24.64 4.21 0.53
N THR A 283 23.33 3.92 0.56
CA THR A 283 22.76 2.77 1.27
C THR A 283 21.51 2.22 0.58
N LEU A 284 21.30 0.91 0.67
CA LEU A 284 20.10 0.21 0.16
C LEU A 284 18.99 0.11 1.21
N SER A 285 19.27 0.51 2.46
CA SER A 285 18.28 0.52 3.52
C SER A 285 17.31 1.69 3.35
N LEU A 286 16.05 1.38 3.10
CA LEU A 286 15.00 2.37 2.88
C LEU A 286 14.75 3.28 4.10
N THR A 287 15.06 2.79 5.31
CA THR A 287 14.94 3.61 6.52
C THR A 287 15.97 4.72 6.55
N ALA A 288 17.23 4.35 6.33
CA ALA A 288 18.34 5.29 6.29
C ALA A 288 18.16 6.34 5.18
N VAL A 289 17.68 5.95 3.99
CA VAL A 289 17.37 6.90 2.91
C VAL A 289 16.26 7.88 3.31
N GLY A 290 15.26 7.41 4.04
CA GLY A 290 14.19 8.25 4.59
C GLY A 290 14.70 9.27 5.60
N ASP A 291 15.51 8.83 6.57
CA ASP A 291 16.05 9.67 7.66
C ASP A 291 16.98 10.78 7.15
N MET A 292 17.69 10.54 6.03
CA MET A 292 18.49 11.57 5.35
C MET A 292 17.67 12.77 4.85
N GLN A 293 16.35 12.63 4.71
CA GLN A 293 15.45 13.65 4.16
C GLN A 293 14.67 14.43 5.23
N SER A 294 15.11 14.40 6.49
CA SER A 294 14.47 15.04 7.65
C SER A 294 14.52 16.58 7.67
N GLY A 295 15.38 17.20 6.85
CA GLY A 295 15.60 18.65 6.83
C GLY A 295 14.49 19.51 6.21
N GLY A 296 13.33 18.94 5.89
CA GLY A 296 12.21 19.60 5.22
C GLY A 296 12.27 19.50 3.70
N TRP A 297 11.39 20.21 3.00
CA TRP A 297 11.20 20.07 1.55
C TRP A 297 12.45 20.35 0.68
N THR A 298 13.38 21.19 1.14
CA THR A 298 14.65 21.48 0.45
C THR A 298 15.65 20.32 0.55
N THR A 299 15.42 19.37 1.45
CA THR A 299 16.31 18.23 1.67
C THR A 299 15.77 16.97 0.99
N TRP A 300 14.59 17.04 0.38
CA TRP A 300 14.02 15.92 -0.38
C TRP A 300 14.90 15.61 -1.60
N LEU A 301 15.11 14.32 -1.85
CA LEU A 301 16.04 13.87 -2.89
C LEU A 301 15.61 14.30 -4.31
N VAL A 302 14.32 14.55 -4.53
CA VAL A 302 13.81 15.12 -5.80
C VAL A 302 14.47 16.44 -6.15
N PHE A 303 14.71 17.30 -5.18
CA PHE A 303 15.21 18.66 -5.42
C PHE A 303 16.73 18.78 -5.27
N ARG A 304 17.41 17.72 -4.82
CA ARG A 304 18.87 17.70 -4.61
C ARG A 304 19.64 17.97 -5.90
N ASN A 305 19.20 17.45 -7.04
CA ASN A 305 19.92 17.49 -8.32
C ASN A 305 18.93 17.52 -9.50
N PRO A 306 19.19 18.24 -10.60
CA PRO A 306 18.37 18.15 -11.81
C PRO A 306 18.19 16.71 -12.32
N PHE A 307 19.20 15.86 -12.18
CA PHE A 307 19.14 14.45 -12.57
C PHE A 307 18.25 13.61 -11.63
N THR A 308 18.21 13.91 -10.33
CA THR A 308 17.32 13.20 -9.40
C THR A 308 15.86 13.59 -9.64
N PHE A 309 15.59 14.86 -10.01
CA PHE A 309 14.27 15.29 -10.46
C PHE A 309 13.82 14.54 -11.74
N ALA A 310 14.70 14.47 -12.75
CA ALA A 310 14.42 13.73 -13.98
C ALA A 310 14.21 12.23 -13.69
N ALA A 311 15.03 11.64 -12.82
CA ALA A 311 14.87 10.25 -12.40
C ALA A 311 13.52 10.01 -11.69
N ALA A 312 13.06 10.94 -10.84
CA ALA A 312 11.76 10.82 -10.19
C ALA A 312 10.59 10.82 -11.19
N LEU A 313 10.65 11.70 -12.21
CA LEU A 313 9.64 11.75 -13.26
C LEU A 313 9.65 10.46 -14.09
N MET A 314 10.83 10.00 -14.51
CA MET A 314 10.98 8.78 -15.30
C MET A 314 10.57 7.54 -14.52
N TYR A 315 10.92 7.49 -13.23
CA TYR A 315 10.45 6.46 -12.31
C TYR A 315 8.93 6.44 -12.25
N TYR A 316 8.28 7.59 -12.05
CA TYR A 316 6.83 7.67 -11.96
C TYR A 316 6.14 7.25 -13.27
N VAL A 317 6.68 7.64 -14.43
CA VAL A 317 6.17 7.18 -15.73
C VAL A 317 6.35 5.67 -15.92
N ALA A 318 7.50 5.11 -15.54
CA ALA A 318 7.74 3.66 -15.62
C ALA A 318 6.84 2.88 -14.65
N SER A 319 6.61 3.45 -13.46
CA SER A 319 5.69 2.99 -12.43
C SER A 319 4.26 2.84 -12.96
N LEU A 320 3.78 3.79 -13.77
CA LEU A 320 2.44 3.71 -14.38
C LEU A 320 2.31 2.50 -15.31
N ALA A 321 3.37 2.22 -16.08
CA ALA A 321 3.41 1.09 -17.01
C ALA A 321 3.52 -0.26 -16.28
N SER A 322 4.27 -0.31 -15.18
CA SER A 322 4.37 -1.49 -14.31
C SER A 322 3.06 -1.81 -13.60
N CYS A 323 2.32 -0.78 -13.14
CA CYS A 323 0.99 -0.97 -12.52
C CYS A 323 -0.17 -1.10 -13.53
N LYS A 324 0.12 -1.26 -14.84
CA LYS A 324 -0.88 -1.50 -15.90
C LYS A 324 -1.97 -0.42 -15.96
N ARG A 325 -1.65 0.83 -15.61
CA ARG A 325 -2.62 1.93 -15.60
C ARG A 325 -2.60 2.71 -16.88
N ALA A 326 -3.78 3.19 -17.32
CA ALA A 326 -3.86 3.98 -18.53
C ALA A 326 -3.00 5.24 -18.34
N PRO A 327 -2.17 5.61 -19.33
CA PRO A 327 -2.25 5.26 -20.75
C PRO A 327 -1.64 3.90 -21.17
N PHE A 328 -1.01 3.17 -20.25
CA PHE A 328 -0.29 1.90 -20.49
C PHE A 328 -1.12 0.63 -20.17
N ASP A 329 -2.44 0.72 -20.23
CA ASP A 329 -3.42 -0.32 -19.85
C ASP A 329 -3.89 -1.14 -21.07
N LEU A 330 -2.93 -1.62 -21.86
CA LEU A 330 -3.17 -2.33 -23.13
C LEU A 330 -3.42 -3.84 -22.99
N PRO A 331 -2.78 -4.54 -22.05
CA PRO A 331 -3.00 -5.98 -21.90
C PRO A 331 -4.41 -6.35 -21.41
N GLU A 332 -5.10 -5.43 -20.73
CA GLU A 332 -6.49 -5.57 -20.26
C GLU A 332 -7.51 -4.85 -21.17
N SER A 333 -7.05 -4.32 -22.30
CA SER A 333 -7.88 -3.46 -23.16
C SER A 333 -9.06 -4.23 -23.77
N GLU A 334 -10.26 -4.05 -23.20
CA GLU A 334 -11.53 -4.65 -23.65
C GLU A 334 -11.80 -4.54 -25.16
N SER A 335 -11.24 -3.51 -25.81
CA SER A 335 -11.43 -3.22 -27.22
C SER A 335 -10.57 -4.10 -28.14
N GLU A 336 -9.44 -4.61 -27.67
CA GLU A 336 -8.52 -5.48 -28.42
C GLU A 336 -8.50 -6.91 -27.86
N LEU A 337 -8.72 -7.05 -26.56
CA LEU A 337 -8.69 -8.28 -25.79
C LEU A 337 -9.87 -8.21 -24.82
N VAL A 338 -10.82 -9.16 -24.88
CA VAL A 338 -12.06 -9.14 -24.06
C VAL A 338 -11.81 -8.71 -22.61
N ALA A 339 -10.82 -9.32 -21.95
CA ALA A 339 -10.37 -8.97 -20.60
C ALA A 339 -8.93 -9.50 -20.32
N GLY A 340 -8.08 -9.61 -21.34
CA GLY A 340 -6.69 -10.06 -21.19
C GLY A 340 -6.53 -11.45 -20.52
N PHE A 341 -5.54 -11.56 -19.63
CA PHE A 341 -5.16 -12.80 -18.94
C PHE A 341 -6.19 -13.29 -17.90
N HIS A 342 -7.03 -12.39 -17.37
CA HIS A 342 -8.01 -12.73 -16.35
C HIS A 342 -9.41 -13.02 -16.91
N THR A 343 -9.56 -13.14 -18.23
CA THR A 343 -10.86 -13.35 -18.92
C THR A 343 -11.64 -14.57 -18.41
N GLU A 344 -10.95 -15.69 -18.17
CA GLU A 344 -11.57 -16.96 -17.74
C GLU A 344 -11.75 -17.06 -16.22
N TYR A 345 -11.21 -16.10 -15.45
CA TYR A 345 -11.27 -16.13 -14.00
C TYR A 345 -12.59 -15.57 -13.48
N SER A 346 -13.12 -16.19 -12.43
CA SER A 346 -14.39 -15.80 -11.83
C SER A 346 -14.31 -15.66 -10.30
N GLY A 347 -15.32 -14.99 -9.73
CA GLY A 347 -15.53 -14.87 -8.29
C GLY A 347 -14.29 -14.41 -7.52
N PHE A 348 -13.89 -15.23 -6.55
CA PHE A 348 -12.80 -14.92 -5.64
C PHE A 348 -11.42 -14.86 -6.33
N ARG A 349 -11.10 -15.80 -7.23
CA ARG A 349 -9.78 -15.84 -7.88
C ARG A 349 -9.55 -14.62 -8.77
N TRP A 350 -10.58 -14.16 -9.48
CA TRP A 350 -10.53 -12.93 -10.24
C TRP A 350 -10.22 -11.71 -9.35
N SER A 351 -10.81 -11.67 -8.15
CA SER A 351 -10.61 -10.57 -7.21
C SER A 351 -9.16 -10.44 -6.72
N LEU A 352 -8.42 -11.56 -6.67
CA LEU A 352 -7.03 -11.57 -6.20
C LEU A 352 -6.10 -10.83 -7.17
N PHE A 353 -6.33 -10.89 -8.49
CA PHE A 353 -5.53 -10.13 -9.47
C PHE A 353 -5.69 -8.63 -9.28
N PHE A 354 -6.93 -8.14 -9.23
CA PHE A 354 -7.19 -6.72 -8.97
C PHE A 354 -6.62 -6.29 -7.63
N PHE A 355 -6.80 -7.10 -6.60
CA PHE A 355 -6.26 -6.79 -5.29
C PHE A 355 -4.72 -6.65 -5.32
N ALA A 356 -4.03 -7.58 -5.99
CA ALA A 356 -2.58 -7.54 -6.17
C ALA A 356 -2.14 -6.26 -6.87
N GLU A 357 -2.81 -5.86 -7.96
CA GLU A 357 -2.49 -4.63 -8.71
C GLU A 357 -2.68 -3.37 -7.87
N TYR A 358 -3.79 -3.24 -7.14
CA TYR A 358 -4.00 -2.09 -6.26
C TYR A 358 -3.01 -2.08 -5.08
N ALA A 359 -2.56 -3.25 -4.63
CA ALA A 359 -1.51 -3.36 -3.62
C ALA A 359 -0.15 -2.91 -4.21
N ALA A 360 0.20 -3.37 -5.41
CA ALA A 360 1.40 -2.96 -6.15
C ALA A 360 1.42 -1.45 -6.43
N MET A 361 0.27 -0.84 -6.78
CA MET A 361 0.14 0.61 -6.92
C MET A 361 0.59 1.37 -5.67
N PHE A 362 0.24 0.86 -4.49
CA PHE A 362 0.66 1.46 -3.23
C PHE A 362 2.15 1.25 -2.97
N VAL A 363 2.69 0.05 -3.20
CA VAL A 363 4.11 -0.25 -3.02
C VAL A 363 4.98 0.64 -3.90
N VAL A 364 4.66 0.73 -5.18
CA VAL A 364 5.40 1.56 -6.16
C VAL A 364 5.29 3.05 -5.81
N SER A 365 4.11 3.51 -5.39
CA SER A 365 3.95 4.88 -4.87
C SER A 365 4.75 5.09 -3.57
N GLY A 366 4.81 4.10 -2.69
CA GLY A 366 5.58 4.12 -1.46
C GLY A 366 7.08 4.23 -1.69
N LEU A 367 7.62 3.45 -2.63
CA LEU A 367 9.01 3.56 -3.07
C LEU A 367 9.31 4.96 -3.60
N CYS A 368 8.42 5.54 -4.41
CA CYS A 368 8.55 6.93 -4.85
C CYS A 368 8.65 7.88 -3.64
N VAL A 369 7.73 7.77 -2.70
CA VAL A 369 7.68 8.66 -1.54
C VAL A 369 8.94 8.56 -0.69
N ILE A 370 9.43 7.35 -0.43
CA ILE A 370 10.63 7.11 0.39
C ILE A 370 11.87 7.66 -0.29
N LEU A 371 12.08 7.34 -1.57
CA LEU A 371 13.33 7.63 -2.26
C LEU A 371 13.41 9.05 -2.80
N PHE A 372 12.27 9.73 -2.97
CA PHE A 372 12.21 11.01 -3.67
C PHE A 372 11.55 12.11 -2.83
N LEU A 373 10.40 11.83 -2.21
CA LEU A 373 9.54 12.86 -1.59
C LEU A 373 9.66 12.93 -0.06
N GLY A 374 10.81 12.59 0.52
CA GLY A 374 11.06 12.76 1.95
C GLY A 374 10.30 11.81 2.86
N ALA A 375 9.98 10.59 2.40
CA ALA A 375 9.42 9.50 3.18
C ALA A 375 8.24 9.95 4.09
N TRP A 376 8.35 9.74 5.42
CA TRP A 376 7.37 10.14 6.44
C TRP A 376 7.57 11.55 7.01
N TYR A 377 8.57 12.31 6.55
CA TYR A 377 8.79 13.67 7.01
C TYR A 377 7.84 14.65 6.32
N SER A 378 7.33 15.62 7.08
CA SER A 378 6.54 16.70 6.52
C SER A 378 7.41 17.61 5.63
N PRO A 379 6.80 18.44 4.77
CA PRO A 379 7.53 19.52 4.08
C PRO A 379 8.20 20.52 5.05
N LEU A 380 7.71 20.61 6.29
CA LEU A 380 8.24 21.49 7.33
C LEU A 380 9.53 20.88 7.92
N PRO A 381 10.57 21.69 8.16
CA PRO A 381 11.82 21.21 8.77
C PRO A 381 11.58 20.65 10.17
N MET A 382 12.20 19.50 10.48
CA MET A 382 12.12 18.91 11.82
C MET A 382 12.77 19.78 12.90
N SER A 383 13.69 20.68 12.52
CA SER A 383 14.30 21.67 13.42
C SER A 383 13.27 22.61 14.07
N TRP A 384 12.14 22.86 13.43
CA TRP A 384 11.06 23.67 14.00
C TRP A 384 10.31 22.94 15.12
N ALA A 385 10.48 21.62 15.21
CA ALA A 385 9.89 20.77 16.24
C ALA A 385 10.77 20.67 17.50
N GLU A 386 12.03 21.11 17.46
CA GLU A 386 12.96 21.04 18.60
C GLU A 386 12.47 21.85 19.81
N GLY A 387 11.73 22.95 19.56
CA GLY A 387 11.14 23.80 20.60
C GLY A 387 9.92 23.22 21.32
N LEU A 388 9.33 22.11 20.87
CA LEU A 388 8.08 21.57 21.43
C LEU A 388 8.26 20.76 22.74
N GLY A 389 9.49 20.49 23.18
CA GLY A 389 9.76 19.61 24.34
C GLY A 389 9.43 18.13 24.07
N ASP A 390 9.68 17.26 25.05
CA ASP A 390 9.58 15.79 24.89
C ASP A 390 8.46 15.13 25.71
N SER A 391 7.47 15.90 26.15
CA SER A 391 6.27 15.34 26.78
C SER A 391 5.51 14.41 25.82
N LEU A 392 4.81 13.40 26.34
CA LEU A 392 3.95 12.50 25.54
C LEU A 392 3.02 13.23 24.54
N PRO A 393 2.30 14.32 24.92
CA PRO A 393 1.51 15.07 23.96
C PRO A 393 2.38 15.82 22.94
N ALA A 394 3.55 16.33 23.33
CA ALA A 394 4.48 16.95 22.38
C ALA A 394 5.01 15.94 21.36
N ARG A 395 5.35 14.71 21.77
CA ARG A 395 5.74 13.62 20.84
C ARG A 395 4.63 13.25 19.86
N ALA A 396 3.37 13.20 20.31
CA ALA A 396 2.23 12.97 19.42
C ALA A 396 2.04 14.12 18.41
N VAL A 397 2.17 15.38 18.86
CA VAL A 397 2.10 16.56 17.99
C VAL A 397 3.28 16.58 16.99
N LYS A 398 4.50 16.25 17.43
CA LYS A 398 5.67 16.06 16.55
C LYS A 398 5.40 14.98 15.50
N GLY A 399 4.79 13.87 15.93
CA GLY A 399 4.40 12.74 15.07
C GLY A 399 3.40 13.12 13.97
N VAL A 400 2.38 13.90 14.32
CA VAL A 400 1.32 14.30 13.38
C VAL A 400 1.79 15.43 12.46
N LEU A 401 2.51 16.42 12.98
CA LEU A 401 2.85 17.62 12.22
C LEU A 401 4.16 17.50 11.44
N PHE A 402 5.18 16.83 11.98
CA PHE A 402 6.55 16.89 11.44
C PHE A 402 7.07 15.55 10.91
N ALA A 403 6.80 14.43 11.58
CA ALA A 403 7.32 13.13 11.17
C ALA A 403 6.37 11.99 11.58
N GLY A 404 5.71 11.34 10.62
CA GLY A 404 4.88 10.20 10.97
C GLY A 404 4.26 9.44 9.81
N PRO A 405 3.71 8.23 10.09
CA PRO A 405 3.11 7.37 9.07
C PRO A 405 1.96 8.04 8.30
N LEU A 406 1.26 9.00 8.92
CA LEU A 406 0.20 9.75 8.27
C LEU A 406 0.72 10.52 7.05
N TRP A 407 1.89 11.14 7.13
CA TRP A 407 2.49 11.86 6.01
C TRP A 407 2.92 10.91 4.90
N PHE A 408 3.51 9.77 5.25
CA PHE A 408 3.85 8.73 4.28
C PHE A 408 2.60 8.27 3.52
N VAL A 409 1.55 7.85 4.25
CA VAL A 409 0.29 7.40 3.65
C VAL A 409 -0.34 8.50 2.80
N THR A 410 -0.38 9.74 3.30
CA THR A 410 -0.97 10.88 2.56
C THR A 410 -0.25 11.15 1.24
N LYS A 411 1.09 11.08 1.21
CA LYS A 411 1.86 11.24 -0.02
C LYS A 411 1.65 10.06 -0.99
N CYS A 412 1.58 8.82 -0.48
CA CYS A 412 1.28 7.65 -1.31
C CYS A 412 -0.12 7.77 -1.94
N VAL A 413 -1.10 8.14 -1.12
CA VAL A 413 -2.50 8.42 -1.50
C VAL A 413 -2.56 9.54 -2.55
N PHE A 414 -1.75 10.59 -2.42
CA PHE A 414 -1.63 11.64 -3.43
C PHE A 414 -1.05 11.12 -4.75
N LEU A 415 0.01 10.32 -4.72
CA LEU A 415 0.56 9.73 -5.95
C LEU A 415 -0.42 8.78 -6.63
N ILE A 416 -1.15 7.96 -5.88
CA ILE A 416 -2.25 7.12 -6.40
C ILE A 416 -3.33 8.00 -7.02
N TYR A 417 -3.71 9.12 -6.39
CA TYR A 417 -4.65 10.06 -6.97
C TYR A 417 -4.16 10.61 -8.31
N VAL A 418 -2.86 10.94 -8.43
CA VAL A 418 -2.26 11.36 -9.71
C VAL A 418 -2.33 10.23 -10.74
N GLN A 419 -2.09 8.97 -10.37
CA GLN A 419 -2.22 7.84 -11.31
C GLN A 419 -3.66 7.71 -11.83
N ILE A 420 -4.65 7.81 -10.93
CA ILE A 420 -6.07 7.77 -11.30
C ILE A 420 -6.43 8.98 -12.17
N TRP A 421 -5.92 10.16 -11.85
CA TRP A 421 -6.18 11.37 -12.63
C TRP A 421 -5.62 11.25 -14.06
N LEU A 422 -4.39 10.75 -14.20
CA LEU A 422 -3.77 10.48 -15.50
C LEU A 422 -4.56 9.45 -16.31
N ARG A 423 -5.06 8.39 -15.66
CA ARG A 423 -5.90 7.36 -16.30
C ARG A 423 -7.13 7.93 -17.03
N TRP A 424 -7.78 8.93 -16.45
CA TRP A 424 -9.01 9.51 -16.99
C TRP A 424 -8.79 10.79 -17.81
N THR A 425 -7.54 11.20 -18.02
CA THR A 425 -7.20 12.40 -18.81
C THR A 425 -6.42 12.08 -20.08
N LEU A 426 -5.52 11.09 -20.03
CA LEU A 426 -4.70 10.73 -21.18
C LEU A 426 -5.38 9.67 -22.05
N PRO A 427 -5.23 9.75 -23.39
CA PRO A 427 -5.71 8.70 -24.28
C PRO A 427 -4.89 7.42 -24.11
N ARG A 428 -5.51 6.27 -24.41
CA ARG A 428 -4.80 4.98 -24.48
C ARG A 428 -3.80 5.00 -25.65
N ILE A 429 -2.58 4.55 -25.39
CA ILE A 429 -1.50 4.49 -26.39
C ILE A 429 -1.47 3.07 -26.97
N ARG A 430 -0.98 2.84 -28.19
CA ARG A 430 -0.86 1.49 -28.76
C ARG A 430 0.37 0.76 -28.21
N ILE A 431 0.32 -0.58 -28.09
CA ILE A 431 1.43 -1.37 -27.50
C ILE A 431 2.79 -1.16 -28.20
N ASP A 432 2.78 -1.02 -29.53
CA ASP A 432 4.00 -0.76 -30.29
C ASP A 432 4.66 0.57 -29.87
N GLN A 433 3.86 1.59 -29.59
CA GLN A 433 4.31 2.90 -29.12
C GLN A 433 4.78 2.85 -27.65
N VAL A 434 4.14 2.02 -26.83
CA VAL A 434 4.55 1.77 -25.44
C VAL A 434 5.94 1.12 -25.40
N LEU A 435 6.14 0.04 -26.16
CA LEU A 435 7.45 -0.62 -26.24
C LEU A 435 8.52 0.29 -26.88
N TYR A 436 8.15 1.05 -27.92
CA TYR A 436 9.03 2.07 -28.50
C TYR A 436 9.45 3.11 -27.47
N ALA A 437 8.51 3.65 -26.70
CA ALA A 437 8.79 4.63 -25.65
C ALA A 437 9.73 4.04 -24.60
N CYS A 438 9.52 2.79 -24.19
CA CYS A 438 10.40 2.12 -23.23
C CYS A 438 11.84 1.97 -23.76
N VAL A 439 12.01 1.32 -24.91
CA VAL A 439 13.32 0.90 -25.41
C VAL A 439 14.08 2.05 -26.08
N GLN A 440 13.40 2.89 -26.86
CA GLN A 440 14.07 3.93 -27.65
C GLN A 440 14.13 5.28 -26.94
N VAL A 441 13.21 5.57 -26.02
CA VAL A 441 13.16 6.87 -25.34
C VAL A 441 13.62 6.75 -23.89
N MET A 442 12.93 5.93 -23.09
CA MET A 442 13.16 5.87 -21.66
C MET A 442 14.50 5.24 -21.31
N LEU A 443 14.87 4.12 -21.93
CA LEU A 443 16.10 3.42 -21.59
C LEU A 443 17.37 4.26 -21.89
N PRO A 444 17.54 4.86 -23.08
CA PRO A 444 18.68 5.76 -23.34
C PRO A 444 18.66 7.01 -22.45
N MET A 445 17.48 7.59 -22.21
CA MET A 445 17.34 8.74 -21.32
C MET A 445 17.76 8.38 -19.90
N MET A 446 17.40 7.20 -19.40
CA MET A 446 17.81 6.72 -18.08
C MET A 446 19.31 6.47 -17.99
N MET A 447 19.96 5.97 -19.05
CA MET A 447 21.42 5.86 -19.09
C MET A 447 22.09 7.23 -18.98
N VAL A 448 21.59 8.24 -19.71
CA VAL A 448 22.10 9.61 -19.64
C VAL A 448 21.86 10.23 -18.26
N ILE A 449 20.68 10.02 -17.66
CA ILE A 449 20.36 10.52 -16.32
C ILE A 449 21.28 9.88 -15.28
N LEU A 450 21.49 8.55 -15.35
CA LEU A 450 22.35 7.83 -14.42
C LEU A 450 23.79 8.33 -14.54
N LEU A 451 24.35 8.39 -15.75
CA LEU A 451 25.69 8.90 -16.00
C LEU A 451 25.84 10.37 -15.60
N GLY A 452 24.83 11.21 -15.90
CA GLY A 452 24.81 12.61 -15.50
C GLY A 452 24.81 12.76 -13.98
N HIS A 453 24.05 11.91 -13.28
CA HIS A 453 24.03 11.90 -11.82
C HIS A 453 25.38 11.48 -11.23
N THR A 454 26.02 10.44 -11.75
CA THR A 454 27.33 9.99 -11.25
C THR A 454 28.41 11.04 -11.45
N LEU A 455 28.46 11.68 -12.61
CA LEU A 455 29.39 12.77 -12.89
C LEU A 455 29.11 13.98 -11.99
N TYR A 456 27.83 14.30 -11.73
CA TYR A 456 27.48 15.40 -10.84
C TYR A 456 27.96 15.15 -9.41
N GLU A 457 27.72 13.97 -8.82
CA GLU A 457 28.19 13.64 -7.47
C GLU A 457 29.73 13.58 -7.38
N LEU A 458 30.43 13.26 -8.49
CA LEU A 458 31.89 13.27 -8.53
C LEU A 458 32.48 14.70 -8.58
N PHE A 459 31.89 15.59 -9.39
CA PHE A 459 32.45 16.93 -9.64
C PHE A 459 31.89 18.02 -8.72
N VAL A 460 30.72 17.81 -8.12
CA VAL A 460 30.06 18.80 -7.25
C VAL A 460 30.08 18.30 -5.81
N PRO A 461 31.00 18.80 -4.96
CA PRO A 461 31.04 18.42 -3.55
C PRO A 461 29.73 18.73 -2.84
N THR A 462 29.29 17.80 -1.99
CA THR A 462 28.11 17.96 -1.14
C THR A 462 28.28 19.19 -0.24
N GLY A 463 27.33 20.13 -0.34
CA GLY A 463 27.36 21.39 0.43
C GLY A 463 28.13 22.55 -0.21
N GLY A 464 28.73 22.37 -1.38
CA GLY A 464 29.33 23.44 -2.17
C GLY A 464 28.32 24.50 -2.64
N ILE A 465 28.80 25.67 -3.06
CA ILE A 465 27.94 26.79 -3.51
C ILE A 465 27.05 26.35 -4.68
N VAL A 466 27.63 25.63 -5.66
CA VAL A 466 26.90 25.10 -6.83
C VAL A 466 25.78 24.16 -6.40
N TRP A 467 26.06 23.24 -5.47
CA TRP A 467 25.07 22.32 -4.91
C TRP A 467 23.91 23.06 -4.23
N ARG A 468 24.21 24.06 -3.40
CA ARG A 468 23.19 24.85 -2.70
C ARG A 468 22.34 25.67 -3.68
N VAL A 469 22.96 26.29 -4.68
CA VAL A 469 22.25 27.08 -5.69
C VAL A 469 21.29 26.20 -6.49
N PHE A 470 21.74 25.04 -6.98
CA PHE A 470 20.85 24.13 -7.72
C PHE A 470 19.71 23.62 -6.85
N ASN A 471 19.99 23.21 -5.61
CA ASN A 471 18.96 22.73 -4.70
C ASN A 471 17.92 23.83 -4.38
N VAL A 472 18.36 25.06 -4.11
CA VAL A 472 17.45 26.19 -3.89
C VAL A 472 16.63 26.50 -5.14
N LEU A 473 17.24 26.52 -6.33
CA LEU A 473 16.52 26.78 -7.57
C LEU A 473 15.47 25.70 -7.86
N LEU A 474 15.83 24.42 -7.71
CA LEU A 474 14.91 23.31 -7.94
C LEU A 474 13.80 23.24 -6.90
N SER A 475 14.11 23.50 -5.63
CA SER A 475 13.07 23.59 -4.58
C SER A 475 12.15 24.80 -4.78
N LEU A 476 12.66 25.94 -5.27
CA LEU A 476 11.83 27.08 -5.66
C LEU A 476 10.92 26.73 -6.85
N ILE A 477 11.45 26.10 -7.90
CA ILE A 477 10.66 25.65 -9.06
C ILE A 477 9.60 24.64 -8.62
N GLY A 478 9.98 23.66 -7.80
CA GLY A 478 9.07 22.68 -7.22
C GLY A 478 7.99 23.32 -6.35
N GLY A 479 8.37 24.31 -5.54
CA GLY A 479 7.42 25.06 -4.72
C GLY A 479 6.46 25.91 -5.54
N VAL A 480 6.94 26.58 -6.58
CA VAL A 480 6.09 27.32 -7.53
C VAL A 480 5.13 26.37 -8.24
N ALA A 481 5.60 25.19 -8.68
CA ALA A 481 4.75 24.18 -9.31
C ALA A 481 3.67 23.65 -8.35
N ALA A 482 4.03 23.38 -7.09
CA ALA A 482 3.08 22.95 -6.06
C ALA A 482 2.03 24.03 -5.77
N VAL A 483 2.46 25.29 -5.59
CA VAL A 483 1.55 26.43 -5.39
C VAL A 483 0.65 26.64 -6.61
N ALA A 484 1.19 26.57 -7.82
CA ALA A 484 0.41 26.66 -9.04
C ALA A 484 -0.66 25.56 -9.12
N MET A 485 -0.32 24.32 -8.76
CA MET A 485 -1.27 23.22 -8.70
C MET A 485 -2.38 23.46 -7.68
N VAL A 486 -2.04 23.95 -6.48
CA VAL A 486 -3.03 24.32 -5.46
C VAL A 486 -3.93 25.47 -5.94
N VAL A 487 -3.35 26.49 -6.56
CA VAL A 487 -4.10 27.64 -7.11
C VAL A 487 -5.07 27.16 -8.20
N VAL A 488 -4.63 26.31 -9.12
CA VAL A 488 -5.49 25.73 -10.15
C VAL A 488 -6.60 24.88 -9.53
N ALA A 489 -6.30 24.08 -8.51
CA ALA A 489 -7.28 23.26 -7.81
C ALA A 489 -8.33 24.12 -7.06
N VAL A 490 -7.89 25.16 -6.35
CA VAL A 490 -8.76 26.10 -5.62
C VAL A 490 -9.60 26.91 -6.60
N TYR A 491 -9.01 27.39 -7.69
CA TYR A 491 -9.73 28.08 -8.76
C TYR A 491 -10.77 27.18 -9.40
N GLY A 492 -10.41 25.94 -9.73
CA GLY A 492 -11.33 24.93 -10.25
C GLY A 492 -12.48 24.63 -9.28
N TYR A 493 -12.19 24.53 -7.98
CA TYR A 493 -13.20 24.31 -6.94
C TYR A 493 -14.12 25.51 -6.75
N ALA A 494 -13.59 26.73 -6.75
CA ALA A 494 -14.36 27.96 -6.62
C ALA A 494 -15.26 28.19 -7.84
N ASN A 495 -14.72 27.94 -9.03
CA ASN A 495 -15.42 28.19 -10.30
C ASN A 495 -16.14 26.95 -10.85
N ARG A 496 -16.27 25.88 -10.06
CA ARG A 496 -16.86 24.60 -10.49
C ARG A 496 -18.24 24.78 -11.13
N ARG A 497 -19.08 25.67 -10.58
CA ARG A 497 -20.44 25.97 -11.11
C ARG A 497 -20.41 26.59 -12.50
N ARG A 498 -19.37 27.37 -12.80
CA ARG A 498 -19.18 28.05 -14.08
C ARG A 498 -18.49 27.16 -15.11
N LEU A 499 -17.56 26.32 -14.68
CA LEU A 499 -16.74 25.46 -15.55
C LEU A 499 -17.44 24.16 -15.95
N VAL A 500 -18.13 23.50 -15.00
CA VAL A 500 -18.76 22.19 -15.19
C VAL A 500 -20.28 22.31 -15.45
N GLY A 501 -20.86 23.47 -15.17
CA GLY A 501 -22.32 23.68 -15.20
C GLY A 501 -23.02 23.16 -13.94
N SER A 502 -24.24 23.64 -13.67
CA SER A 502 -25.03 23.26 -12.49
C SER A 502 -25.40 21.78 -12.46
N LEU A 503 -25.63 21.18 -13.63
CA LEU A 503 -26.02 19.78 -13.81
C LEU A 503 -24.96 18.76 -13.36
N GLY A 504 -23.67 19.12 -13.35
CA GLY A 504 -22.59 18.25 -12.85
C GLY A 504 -22.37 18.33 -11.34
N LEU A 505 -23.01 19.27 -10.65
CA LEU A 505 -22.79 19.58 -9.23
C LEU A 505 -24.01 19.29 -8.35
N GLU A 506 -25.19 19.55 -8.88
CA GLU A 506 -26.45 19.25 -8.22
C GLU A 506 -26.90 17.88 -8.72
N LEU A 507 -26.98 16.91 -7.80
CA LEU A 507 -27.68 15.65 -8.05
C LEU A 507 -29.04 16.02 -8.64
N LEU A 508 -29.31 15.57 -9.86
CA LEU A 508 -30.63 15.75 -10.47
C LEU A 508 -31.69 15.31 -9.45
N PRO A 509 -32.74 16.12 -9.21
CA PRO A 509 -33.80 15.71 -8.30
C PRO A 509 -34.42 14.41 -8.86
N GLY A 510 -34.12 13.27 -8.22
CA GLY A 510 -34.51 11.94 -8.67
C GLY A 510 -33.39 10.88 -8.76
N SER A 511 -32.11 11.24 -8.60
CA SER A 511 -30.97 10.28 -8.58
C SER A 511 -30.65 9.70 -7.21
#